data_AF-A0A1U7DDC4-F1
#
_entry.id   AF-A0A1U7DDC4-F1
#
_cell.length_a   1.000
_cell.length_b   1.000
_cell.length_c   1.000
_cell.angle_alpha   90.00
_cell.angle_beta   90.00
_cell.angle_gamma   90.00
#
_symmetry.space_group_name_H-M   'P 1'
#
loop_
_entity.id
_entity.type
_entity.pdbx_description
1 polymer ?
#
loop_
_entity_poly.entity_id
_entity_poly.type
_entity_poly.pdbx_seq_one_letter_code
_entity_poly.pdbx_strand_id
1 'polypeptide(L)'
;MAEALTSRRSTRAFLDRPVPRAQITRILSLAAQAPSGNNTQPWQVNVLTGAALERLASALLAERRDGAPLPPPEYDYYPAEWPEPHLSRRRENGWALYSLIGVQRGDRAGAVAHHDRNFTFFGAPVGLILSIDRRLGQGALIDVGIFLQSLTLAARAEGLGTCLQAAFAPHHRTIRASLLMEAHQMVICGIALGHPDPESEINRLTPPREPVEVFTRFNETDMDSLTNPLLNDLGITLSQWEEGQAEFRLMLCPRHLNRHGQLQGGVIATLLDVACGYAGIEPGSRASAVTITLNISYVAGVSEGEIIARGAVSGGGRRIYFSGGELRAPDGRLLATAQGSFKRVGEAR
;
A
#
# COMPACT_ATOMS: atom_id res chain seq x y z
N MET A 1 9.11 19.63 -0.23
CA MET A 1 8.13 18.53 -0.03
C MET A 1 8.79 17.26 0.49
N ALA A 2 9.71 16.62 -0.26
CA ALA A 2 10.37 15.38 0.16
C ALA A 2 11.03 15.48 1.55
N GLU A 3 11.77 16.57 1.81
CA GLU A 3 12.36 16.82 3.12
C GLU A 3 11.33 16.87 4.25
N ALA A 4 10.19 17.54 4.05
CA ALA A 4 9.14 17.61 5.06
C ALA A 4 8.54 16.23 5.35
N LEU A 5 8.32 15.41 4.31
CA LEU A 5 7.82 14.03 4.44
C LEU A 5 8.78 13.14 5.22
N THR A 6 10.08 13.23 4.95
CA THR A 6 11.10 12.34 5.55
C THR A 6 11.58 12.84 6.92
N SER A 7 11.56 14.14 7.18
CA SER A 7 12.06 14.71 8.44
C SER A 7 10.98 14.90 9.52
N ARG A 8 9.70 15.03 9.13
CA ARG A 8 8.57 15.11 10.07
C ARG A 8 8.45 13.78 10.83
N ARG A 9 8.38 13.89 12.16
CA ARG A 9 8.30 12.78 13.10
C ARG A 9 7.33 13.09 14.22
N SER A 10 6.98 12.09 15.03
CA SER A 10 6.21 12.29 16.26
C SER A 10 7.11 12.85 17.35
N THR A 11 7.09 14.17 17.52
CA THR A 11 7.87 14.88 18.55
C THR A 11 7.21 14.71 19.92
N ARG A 12 7.92 14.15 20.89
CA ARG A 12 7.40 13.83 22.24
C ARG A 12 8.16 14.54 23.37
N ALA A 13 8.97 15.51 23.01
CA ALA A 13 9.59 16.47 23.91
C ALA A 13 9.75 17.80 23.17
N PHE A 14 9.37 18.88 23.83
CA PHE A 14 9.33 20.23 23.25
C PHE A 14 10.08 21.20 24.17
N LEU A 15 10.65 22.23 23.57
CA LEU A 15 11.19 23.36 24.32
C LEU A 15 10.05 24.23 24.85
N ASP A 16 10.26 24.86 26.00
CA ASP A 16 9.39 25.91 26.55
C ASP A 16 9.56 27.24 25.79
N ARG A 17 9.38 27.18 24.48
CA ARG A 17 9.47 28.32 23.57
C ARG A 17 8.09 28.56 22.96
N PRO A 18 7.46 29.73 23.18
CA PRO A 18 6.12 29.99 22.68
C PRO A 18 6.11 30.02 21.14
N VAL A 19 4.99 29.55 20.56
CA VAL A 19 4.73 29.64 19.12
C VAL A 19 3.80 30.82 18.85
N PRO A 20 4.20 31.81 18.03
CA PRO A 20 3.36 32.96 17.75
C PRO A 20 2.04 32.56 17.09
N ARG A 21 0.92 33.21 17.47
CA ARG A 21 -0.40 32.99 16.86
C ARG A 21 -0.37 33.06 15.33
N ALA A 22 0.34 34.04 14.78
CA ALA A 22 0.47 34.19 13.33
C ALA A 22 1.09 32.96 12.65
N GLN A 23 2.06 32.31 13.31
CA GLN A 23 2.66 31.07 12.82
C GLN A 23 1.67 29.91 12.86
N ILE A 24 0.93 29.76 13.97
CA ILE A 24 -0.14 28.74 14.08
C ILE A 24 -1.20 28.94 13.00
N THR A 25 -1.63 30.19 12.77
CA THR A 25 -2.60 30.52 11.73
C THR A 25 -2.09 30.15 10.34
N ARG A 26 -0.83 30.48 9.99
CA ARG A 26 -0.26 30.08 8.70
C ARG A 26 -0.26 28.56 8.50
N ILE A 27 0.13 27.79 9.51
CA ILE A 27 0.11 26.32 9.47
C ILE A 27 -1.30 25.80 9.19
N LEU A 28 -2.31 26.31 9.91
CA LEU A 28 -3.71 25.91 9.73
C LEU A 28 -4.26 26.33 8.35
N SER A 29 -3.91 27.52 7.86
CA SER A 29 -4.29 27.98 6.52
C SER A 29 -3.69 27.11 5.41
N LEU A 30 -2.45 26.66 5.56
CA LEU A 30 -1.82 25.70 4.65
C LEU A 30 -2.48 24.32 4.75
N ALA A 31 -2.77 23.85 5.98
CA ALA A 31 -3.44 22.57 6.20
C ALA A 31 -4.85 22.54 5.57
N ALA A 32 -5.56 23.66 5.58
CA ALA A 32 -6.90 23.81 4.99
C ALA A 32 -6.93 23.65 3.46
N GLN A 33 -5.77 23.61 2.79
CA GLN A 33 -5.68 23.26 1.36
C GLN A 33 -5.82 21.74 1.11
N ALA A 34 -5.94 20.93 2.16
CA ALA A 34 -6.24 19.52 2.02
C ALA A 34 -7.55 19.30 1.23
N PRO A 35 -7.59 18.36 0.26
CA PRO A 35 -8.84 17.99 -0.38
C PRO A 35 -9.78 17.27 0.62
N SER A 36 -11.06 17.30 0.31
CA SER A 36 -12.10 16.53 1.02
C SER A 36 -13.20 16.11 0.06
N GLY A 37 -13.92 15.02 0.37
CA GLY A 37 -15.06 14.57 -0.42
C GLY A 37 -16.07 15.71 -0.59
N ASN A 38 -16.42 16.03 -1.84
CA ASN A 38 -17.28 17.17 -2.20
C ASN A 38 -16.86 18.53 -1.58
N ASN A 39 -15.58 18.70 -1.26
CA ASN A 39 -15.02 19.88 -0.59
C ASN A 39 -15.72 20.24 0.75
N THR A 40 -16.21 19.23 1.48
CA THR A 40 -16.97 19.41 2.73
C THR A 40 -16.16 19.98 3.89
N GLN A 41 -14.82 19.88 3.84
CA GLN A 41 -13.88 20.46 4.81
C GLN A 41 -14.30 20.16 6.27
N PRO A 42 -14.42 18.87 6.66
CA PRO A 42 -15.12 18.45 7.88
C PRO A 42 -14.37 18.79 9.19
N TRP A 43 -13.11 19.22 9.10
CA TRP A 43 -12.24 19.47 10.25
C TRP A 43 -12.65 20.71 11.05
N GLN A 44 -12.72 20.55 12.37
CA GLN A 44 -12.87 21.64 13.33
C GLN A 44 -11.73 21.58 14.33
N VAL A 45 -11.02 22.69 14.54
CA VAL A 45 -9.78 22.74 15.34
C VAL A 45 -9.93 23.72 16.49
N ASN A 46 -9.80 23.23 17.71
CA ASN A 46 -9.66 24.06 18.91
C ASN A 46 -8.16 24.23 19.21
N VAL A 47 -7.67 25.47 19.21
CA VAL A 47 -6.27 25.82 19.49
C VAL A 47 -6.12 26.28 20.94
N LEU A 48 -5.25 25.63 21.70
CA LEU A 48 -5.04 25.88 23.14
C LEU A 48 -3.61 26.32 23.41
N THR A 49 -3.47 27.42 24.15
CA THR A 49 -2.19 27.97 24.63
C THR A 49 -2.36 28.51 26.05
N GLY A 50 -1.27 28.64 26.79
CA GLY A 50 -1.25 29.19 28.15
C GLY A 50 -2.31 28.56 29.07
N ALA A 51 -3.05 29.39 29.80
CA ALA A 51 -4.04 28.93 30.77
C ALA A 51 -5.13 28.00 30.18
N ALA A 52 -5.49 28.12 28.90
CA ALA A 52 -6.47 27.22 28.29
C ALA A 52 -5.91 25.80 28.11
N LEU A 53 -4.63 25.70 27.73
CA LEU A 53 -3.92 24.44 27.61
C LEU A 53 -3.74 23.77 28.98
N GLU A 54 -3.31 24.55 29.98
CA GLU A 54 -3.12 24.08 31.36
C GLU A 54 -4.43 23.58 31.99
N ARG A 55 -5.55 24.28 31.77
CA ARG A 55 -6.86 23.84 32.26
C ARG A 55 -7.27 22.49 31.67
N LEU A 56 -7.17 22.32 30.36
CA LEU A 56 -7.53 21.04 29.74
C LEU A 56 -6.59 19.92 30.21
N ALA A 57 -5.28 20.17 30.24
CA ALA A 57 -4.30 19.18 30.71
C ALA A 57 -4.57 18.75 32.16
N SER A 58 -4.89 19.70 33.03
CA SER A 58 -5.23 19.44 34.43
C SER A 58 -6.50 18.60 34.58
N ALA A 59 -7.54 18.91 33.80
CA ALA A 59 -8.80 18.16 33.81
C ALA A 59 -8.60 16.70 33.35
N LEU A 60 -7.83 16.48 32.28
CA LEU A 60 -7.52 15.15 31.76
C LEU A 60 -6.66 14.34 32.74
N LEU A 61 -5.66 14.96 33.37
CA LEU A 61 -4.86 14.30 34.39
C LEU A 61 -5.66 13.99 35.66
N ALA A 62 -6.63 14.83 36.02
CA ALA A 62 -7.54 14.56 37.13
C ALA A 62 -8.42 13.33 36.84
N GLU A 63 -9.02 13.25 35.64
CA GLU A 63 -9.80 12.08 35.19
C GLU A 63 -8.94 10.80 35.18
N ARG A 64 -7.68 10.89 34.74
CA ARG A 64 -6.73 9.77 34.79
C ARG A 64 -6.41 9.30 36.21
N ARG A 65 -6.29 10.23 37.17
CA ARG A 65 -6.01 9.93 38.58
C ARG A 65 -7.22 9.35 39.30
N ASP A 66 -8.42 9.83 38.97
CA ASP A 66 -9.68 9.29 39.50
C ASP A 66 -9.85 7.81 39.11
N GLY A 67 -9.44 7.44 37.89
CA GLY A 67 -9.35 6.05 37.47
C GLY A 67 -10.71 5.40 37.17
N ALA A 68 -11.79 6.18 37.13
CA ALA A 68 -13.08 5.70 36.66
C ALA A 68 -12.98 5.14 35.23
N PRO A 69 -13.76 4.10 34.89
CA PRO A 69 -13.82 3.58 33.54
C PRO A 69 -14.18 4.67 32.53
N LEU A 70 -13.34 4.83 31.51
CA LEU A 70 -13.59 5.77 30.42
C LEU A 70 -14.71 5.25 29.51
N PRO A 71 -15.51 6.15 28.90
CA PRO A 71 -16.42 5.73 27.84
C PRO A 71 -15.63 5.14 26.66
N PRO A 72 -16.26 4.25 25.86
CA PRO A 72 -15.64 3.81 24.61
C PRO A 72 -15.39 5.03 23.70
N PRO A 73 -14.29 5.03 22.92
CA PRO A 73 -14.09 6.02 21.88
C PRO A 73 -15.30 6.13 20.95
N GLU A 74 -15.54 7.33 20.42
CA GLU A 74 -16.67 7.57 19.51
C GLU A 74 -16.45 7.00 18.09
N TYR A 75 -15.28 6.40 17.83
CA TYR A 75 -14.94 5.68 16.61
C TYR A 75 -13.81 4.66 16.85
N ASP A 76 -13.75 3.62 16.03
CA ASP A 76 -12.76 2.55 16.15
C ASP A 76 -11.40 2.97 15.57
N TYR A 77 -10.54 3.59 16.37
CA TYR A 77 -9.18 3.95 15.94
C TYR A 77 -8.25 2.72 15.83
N TYR A 78 -8.39 1.78 16.75
CA TYR A 78 -7.62 0.54 16.77
C TYR A 78 -8.56 -0.67 16.74
N PRO A 79 -8.17 -1.77 16.09
CA PRO A 79 -8.98 -2.98 16.06
C PRO A 79 -9.03 -3.64 17.44
N ALA A 80 -10.12 -4.35 17.72
CA ALA A 80 -10.27 -5.15 18.94
C ALA A 80 -9.23 -6.29 19.01
N GLU A 81 -8.95 -6.93 17.88
CA GLU A 81 -7.91 -7.94 17.72
C GLU A 81 -6.89 -7.48 16.67
N TRP A 82 -5.61 -7.61 16.97
CA TRP A 82 -4.53 -7.18 16.08
C TRP A 82 -4.04 -8.33 15.20
N PRO A 83 -4.32 -8.32 13.89
CA PRO A 83 -3.78 -9.32 12.98
C PRO A 83 -2.29 -9.08 12.70
N GLU A 84 -1.56 -10.13 12.32
CA GLU A 84 -0.24 -9.98 11.68
C GLU A 84 -0.39 -9.46 10.25
N PRO A 85 0.58 -8.67 9.74
CA PRO A 85 1.84 -8.25 10.37
C PRO A 85 1.72 -7.00 11.30
N HIS A 86 0.50 -6.48 11.52
CA HIS A 86 0.30 -5.22 12.23
C HIS A 86 0.62 -5.29 13.73
N LEU A 87 0.37 -6.45 14.37
CA LEU A 87 0.76 -6.68 15.75
C LEU A 87 2.28 -6.59 15.94
N SER A 88 3.06 -7.22 15.05
CA SER A 88 4.53 -7.15 15.07
C SER A 88 5.04 -5.72 14.92
N ARG A 89 4.53 -4.97 13.94
CA ARG A 89 4.87 -3.55 13.71
C ARG A 89 4.57 -2.68 14.95
N ARG A 90 3.42 -2.89 15.58
CA ARG A 90 3.02 -2.17 16.80
C ARG A 90 3.98 -2.46 17.95
N ARG A 91 4.36 -3.73 18.15
CA ARG A 91 5.28 -4.15 19.21
C ARG A 91 6.67 -3.58 19.00
N GLU A 92 7.21 -3.69 17.78
CA GLU A 92 8.52 -3.15 17.43
C GLU A 92 8.61 -1.65 17.71
N ASN A 93 7.64 -0.86 17.22
CA ASN A 93 7.61 0.57 17.46
C ASN A 93 7.47 0.91 18.95
N GLY A 94 6.65 0.16 19.69
CA GLY A 94 6.48 0.33 21.14
C GLY A 94 7.78 0.07 21.90
N TRP A 95 8.49 -1.02 21.59
CA TRP A 95 9.77 -1.34 22.22
C TRP A 95 10.86 -0.33 21.87
N ALA A 96 10.96 0.07 20.59
CA ALA A 96 11.92 1.09 20.17
C ALA A 96 11.72 2.43 20.92
N LEU A 97 10.45 2.81 21.16
CA LEU A 97 10.13 3.98 21.99
C LEU A 97 10.55 3.79 23.44
N TYR A 98 10.16 2.67 24.08
CA TYR A 98 10.45 2.40 25.48
C TYR A 98 11.94 2.30 25.78
N SER A 99 12.73 1.70 24.89
CA SER A 99 14.18 1.63 25.00
C SER A 99 14.82 3.03 25.08
N LEU A 100 14.32 4.02 24.33
CA LEU A 100 14.85 5.40 24.34
C LEU A 100 14.53 6.19 25.61
N ILE A 101 13.57 5.73 26.41
CA ILE A 101 13.15 6.40 27.64
C ILE A 101 13.42 5.55 28.89
N GLY A 102 14.21 4.49 28.75
CA GLY A 102 14.60 3.61 29.86
C GLY A 102 13.49 2.73 30.43
N VAL A 103 12.30 2.67 29.80
CA VAL A 103 11.18 1.84 30.26
C VAL A 103 11.49 0.37 29.96
N GLN A 104 11.67 -0.42 31.02
CA GLN A 104 12.02 -1.83 30.93
C GLN A 104 10.80 -2.72 30.72
N ARG A 105 11.02 -3.95 30.23
CA ARG A 105 9.94 -4.95 30.12
C ARG A 105 9.37 -5.26 31.50
N GLY A 106 8.07 -5.01 31.66
CA GLY A 106 7.36 -5.19 32.95
C GLY A 106 7.23 -3.91 33.78
N ASP A 107 7.89 -2.82 33.40
CA ASP A 107 7.75 -1.50 34.04
C ASP A 107 6.42 -0.84 33.65
N ARG A 108 5.35 -1.26 34.32
CA ARG A 108 4.01 -0.70 34.12
C ARG A 108 3.95 0.76 34.56
N ALA A 109 4.66 1.13 35.61
CA ALA A 109 4.63 2.50 36.15
C ALA A 109 5.26 3.48 35.17
N GLY A 110 6.44 3.16 34.62
CA GLY A 110 7.10 3.96 33.59
C GLY A 110 6.29 4.03 32.30
N ALA A 111 5.68 2.92 31.86
CA ALA A 111 4.79 2.91 30.70
C ALA A 111 3.55 3.82 30.89
N VAL A 112 2.91 3.78 32.06
CA VAL A 112 1.78 4.66 32.41
C VAL A 112 2.22 6.11 32.50
N ALA A 113 3.32 6.40 33.19
CA ALA A 113 3.86 7.76 33.31
C ALA A 113 4.19 8.36 31.94
N HIS A 114 4.78 7.56 31.04
CA HIS A 114 5.02 8.00 29.66
C HIS A 114 3.71 8.21 28.90
N HIS A 115 2.73 7.31 29.03
CA HIS A 115 1.43 7.45 28.39
C HIS A 115 0.72 8.73 28.85
N ASP A 116 0.77 9.06 30.14
CA ASP A 116 0.12 10.23 30.71
C ASP A 116 0.71 11.55 30.21
N ARG A 117 1.96 11.55 29.71
CA ARG A 117 2.53 12.72 29.01
C ARG A 117 1.75 13.10 27.76
N ASN A 118 0.90 12.23 27.21
CA ASN A 118 0.00 12.63 26.15
C ASN A 118 -0.92 13.79 26.58
N PHE A 119 -1.43 13.75 27.81
CA PHE A 119 -2.43 14.69 28.32
C PHE A 119 -1.85 16.04 28.72
N THR A 120 -0.51 16.15 28.82
CA THR A 120 0.22 17.42 28.89
C THR A 120 0.80 17.83 27.54
N PHE A 121 0.33 17.22 26.43
CA PHE A 121 0.82 17.46 25.07
C PHE A 121 2.35 17.30 24.98
N PHE A 122 2.93 16.40 25.77
CA PHE A 122 4.36 16.17 25.89
C PHE A 122 5.19 17.41 26.29
N GLY A 123 4.55 18.43 26.88
CA GLY A 123 5.18 19.71 27.21
C GLY A 123 5.19 20.72 26.07
N ALA A 124 4.44 20.48 24.99
CA ALA A 124 4.29 21.45 23.91
C ALA A 124 3.58 22.73 24.39
N PRO A 125 3.98 23.91 23.92
CA PRO A 125 3.34 25.20 24.24
C PRO A 125 1.97 25.38 23.55
N VAL A 126 1.66 24.54 22.54
CA VAL A 126 0.39 24.55 21.82
C VAL A 126 -0.20 23.14 21.82
N GLY A 127 -1.45 23.02 22.26
CA GLY A 127 -2.28 21.83 22.08
C GLY A 127 -3.41 22.12 21.11
N LEU A 128 -3.68 21.20 20.18
CA LEU A 128 -4.85 21.26 19.31
C LEU A 128 -5.77 20.09 19.63
N ILE A 129 -7.09 20.32 19.63
CA ILE A 129 -8.10 19.27 19.60
C ILE A 129 -8.80 19.33 18.26
N LEU A 130 -8.69 18.25 17.48
CA LEU A 130 -9.38 18.09 16.21
C LEU A 130 -10.69 17.32 16.44
N SER A 131 -11.78 17.84 15.90
CA SER A 131 -13.09 17.21 15.87
C SER A 131 -13.74 17.27 14.49
N ILE A 132 -14.78 16.47 14.31
CA ILE A 132 -15.69 16.53 13.15
C ILE A 132 -17.14 16.50 13.63
N ASP A 133 -18.07 16.82 12.74
CA ASP A 133 -19.49 16.50 12.97
C ASP A 133 -19.70 14.99 12.77
N ARG A 134 -20.17 14.29 13.82
CA ARG A 134 -20.41 12.84 13.80
C ARG A 134 -21.41 12.38 12.73
N ARG A 135 -22.25 13.28 12.22
CA ARG A 135 -23.26 12.99 11.19
C ARG A 135 -22.67 12.77 9.80
N LEU A 136 -21.40 13.16 9.58
CA LEU A 136 -20.72 13.03 8.28
C LEU A 136 -20.26 11.59 7.97
N GLY A 137 -20.34 10.68 8.95
CA GLY A 137 -19.97 9.28 8.79
C GLY A 137 -18.47 9.05 8.63
N GLN A 138 -18.09 7.82 8.25
CA GLN A 138 -16.70 7.37 8.24
C GLN A 138 -15.85 8.00 7.12
N GLY A 139 -16.45 8.43 6.01
CA GLY A 139 -15.70 9.08 4.92
C GLY A 139 -14.95 10.34 5.37
N ALA A 140 -15.53 11.10 6.30
CA ALA A 140 -14.90 12.27 6.89
C ALA A 140 -13.61 11.95 7.65
N LEU A 141 -13.41 10.70 8.10
CA LEU A 141 -12.16 10.26 8.75
C LEU A 141 -10.98 10.22 7.76
N ILE A 142 -11.24 9.92 6.48
CA ILE A 142 -10.23 9.97 5.42
C ILE A 142 -9.83 11.43 5.19
N ASP A 143 -10.83 12.32 5.04
CA ASP A 143 -10.61 13.75 4.79
C ASP A 143 -9.79 14.40 5.90
N VAL A 144 -10.10 14.11 7.17
CA VAL A 144 -9.29 14.64 8.29
C VAL A 144 -7.91 13.99 8.38
N GLY A 145 -7.73 12.76 7.91
CA GLY A 145 -6.40 12.16 7.78
C GLY A 145 -5.51 12.94 6.81
N ILE A 146 -6.07 13.41 5.69
CA ILE A 146 -5.39 14.25 4.69
C ILE A 146 -5.06 15.63 5.29
N PHE A 147 -6.02 16.23 6.01
CA PHE A 147 -5.81 17.48 6.74
C PHE A 147 -4.70 17.37 7.79
N LEU A 148 -4.71 16.30 8.60
CA LEU A 148 -3.68 16.05 9.62
C LEU A 148 -2.30 15.93 9.00
N GLN A 149 -2.16 15.16 7.91
CA GLN A 149 -0.88 15.06 7.22
C GLN A 149 -0.41 16.42 6.71
N SER A 150 -1.30 17.20 6.08
CA SER A 150 -1.01 18.56 5.60
C SER A 150 -0.56 19.49 6.73
N LEU A 151 -1.25 19.45 7.88
CA LEU A 151 -0.90 20.20 9.09
C LEU A 151 0.51 19.87 9.58
N THR A 152 0.85 18.58 9.67
CA THR A 152 2.17 18.19 10.16
C THR A 152 3.30 18.55 9.19
N LEU A 153 3.05 18.52 7.88
CA LEU A 153 4.02 18.96 6.87
C LEU A 153 4.20 20.48 6.88
N ALA A 154 3.10 21.24 7.02
CA ALA A 154 3.14 22.69 7.16
C ALA A 154 3.87 23.12 8.44
N ALA A 155 3.61 22.46 9.57
CA ALA A 155 4.33 22.68 10.81
C ALA A 155 5.84 22.41 10.65
N ARG A 156 6.20 21.33 9.96
CA ARG A 156 7.60 21.00 9.68
C ARG A 156 8.29 22.07 8.82
N ALA A 157 7.60 22.57 7.79
CA ALA A 157 8.10 23.66 6.94
C ALA A 157 8.31 24.97 7.71
N GLU A 158 7.52 25.21 8.76
CA GLU A 158 7.67 26.33 9.69
C GLU A 158 8.68 26.07 10.82
N GLY A 159 9.43 24.95 10.76
CA GLY A 159 10.47 24.60 11.74
C GLY A 159 9.93 24.03 13.06
N LEU A 160 8.66 23.64 13.12
CA LEU A 160 8.01 23.07 14.30
C LEU A 160 7.90 21.54 14.21
N GLY A 161 7.72 20.90 15.36
CA GLY A 161 7.38 19.49 15.51
C GLY A 161 5.93 19.30 15.91
N THR A 162 5.42 18.10 15.66
CA THR A 162 4.06 17.71 16.01
C THR A 162 4.01 16.30 16.54
N CYS A 163 3.03 15.98 17.40
CA CYS A 163 2.63 14.60 17.67
C CYS A 163 1.12 14.47 17.54
N LEU A 164 0.66 13.58 16.67
CA LEU A 164 -0.76 13.20 16.58
C LEU A 164 -1.06 12.17 17.68
N GLN A 165 -2.12 12.38 18.45
CA GLN A 165 -2.37 11.66 19.70
C GLN A 165 -3.81 11.14 19.77
N ALA A 166 -4.00 9.88 19.37
CA ALA A 166 -5.28 9.18 19.54
C ALA A 166 -5.62 8.93 21.03
N ALA A 167 -4.66 9.10 21.94
CA ALA A 167 -4.85 8.97 23.38
C ALA A 167 -5.95 9.88 23.94
N PHE A 168 -6.30 10.98 23.25
CA PHE A 168 -7.38 11.89 23.66
C PHE A 168 -8.79 11.37 23.34
N ALA A 169 -8.95 10.45 22.39
CA ALA A 169 -10.27 10.03 21.90
C ALA A 169 -11.17 9.42 23.00
N PRO A 170 -10.69 8.58 23.93
CA PRO A 170 -11.51 8.09 25.05
C PRO A 170 -11.95 9.19 26.04
N HIS A 171 -11.24 10.32 26.08
CA HIS A 171 -11.49 11.43 27.00
C HIS A 171 -12.46 12.47 26.42
N HIS A 172 -13.18 12.12 25.36
CA HIS A 172 -14.01 13.03 24.58
C HIS A 172 -15.07 13.77 25.42
N ARG A 173 -15.61 13.18 26.49
CA ARG A 173 -16.59 13.84 27.37
C ARG A 173 -15.96 15.00 28.14
N THR A 174 -14.82 14.75 28.78
CA THR A 174 -14.06 15.74 29.54
C THR A 174 -13.54 16.85 28.64
N ILE A 175 -13.07 16.50 27.43
CA ILE A 175 -12.66 17.46 26.41
C ILE A 175 -13.83 18.35 25.99
N ARG A 176 -14.99 17.76 25.66
CA ARG A 176 -16.16 18.55 25.26
C ARG A 176 -16.63 19.49 26.35
N ALA A 177 -16.69 19.02 27.59
CA ALA A 177 -17.07 19.86 28.73
C ALA A 177 -16.07 21.01 28.94
N SER A 178 -14.76 20.74 28.86
CA SER A 178 -13.71 21.74 29.07
C SER A 178 -13.66 22.81 27.98
N LEU A 179 -14.02 22.44 26.75
CA LEU A 179 -13.96 23.30 25.56
C LEU A 179 -15.33 23.84 25.13
N LEU A 180 -16.39 23.55 25.89
CA LEU A 180 -17.77 23.94 25.57
C LEU A 180 -18.19 23.50 24.16
N MET A 181 -17.78 22.28 23.78
CA MET A 181 -18.09 21.71 22.46
C MET A 181 -19.52 21.17 22.40
N GLU A 182 -20.11 21.29 21.23
CA GLU A 182 -21.45 20.79 20.93
C GLU A 182 -21.51 19.27 20.95
N ALA A 183 -22.68 18.72 21.29
CA ALA A 183 -22.89 17.28 21.40
C ALA A 183 -22.63 16.53 20.09
N HIS A 184 -22.81 17.17 18.92
CA HIS A 184 -22.55 16.56 17.63
C HIS A 184 -21.06 16.51 17.27
N GLN A 185 -20.22 17.33 17.91
CA GLN A 185 -18.77 17.33 17.67
C GLN A 185 -18.14 16.07 18.29
N MET A 186 -17.58 15.23 17.42
CA MET A 186 -16.83 14.03 17.79
C MET A 186 -15.34 14.34 17.82
N VAL A 187 -14.69 14.06 18.94
CA VAL A 187 -13.25 14.28 19.09
C VAL A 187 -12.50 13.18 18.32
N ILE A 188 -11.63 13.59 17.39
CA ILE A 188 -10.80 12.67 16.61
C ILE A 188 -9.48 12.40 17.32
N CYS A 189 -8.70 13.45 17.58
CA CYS A 189 -7.41 13.32 18.26
C CYS A 189 -6.94 14.65 18.87
N GLY A 190 -5.97 14.56 19.76
CA GLY A 190 -5.16 15.70 20.19
C GLY A 190 -3.89 15.83 19.34
N ILE A 191 -3.32 17.04 19.31
CA ILE A 191 -2.09 17.33 18.58
C ILE A 191 -1.20 18.23 19.44
N ALA A 192 -0.03 17.74 19.80
CA ALA A 192 1.03 18.58 20.36
C ALA A 192 1.73 19.34 19.23
N LEU A 193 2.00 20.63 19.40
CA LEU A 193 2.69 21.48 18.42
C LEU A 193 3.67 22.43 19.13
N GLY A 194 4.91 22.47 18.67
CA GLY A 194 5.94 23.33 19.27
C GLY A 194 7.32 23.15 18.69
N HIS A 195 8.32 23.78 19.29
CA HIS A 195 9.71 23.57 18.93
C HIS A 195 10.22 22.24 19.51
N PRO A 196 10.68 21.28 18.68
CA PRO A 196 11.25 20.04 19.19
C PRO A 196 12.46 20.33 20.08
N ASP A 197 12.56 19.62 21.20
CA ASP A 197 13.78 19.59 21.98
C ASP A 197 14.84 18.72 21.26
N PRO A 198 15.95 19.31 20.76
CA PRO A 198 16.97 18.58 20.02
C PRO A 198 17.80 17.63 20.92
N GLU A 199 17.87 17.90 22.22
CA GLU A 199 18.65 17.10 23.16
C GLU A 199 17.89 15.86 23.63
N SER A 200 16.57 15.83 23.42
CA SER A 200 15.73 14.73 23.89
C SER A 200 15.86 13.48 23.03
N GLU A 201 16.33 12.38 23.63
CA GLU A 201 16.50 11.09 22.94
C GLU A 201 15.19 10.53 22.37
N ILE A 202 14.06 10.79 23.02
CA ILE A 202 12.75 10.30 22.54
C ILE A 202 12.38 10.85 21.15
N ASN A 203 12.92 12.02 20.78
CA ASN A 203 12.70 12.64 19.47
C ASN A 203 13.57 12.01 18.36
N ARG A 204 14.56 11.17 18.72
CA ARG A 204 15.45 10.49 17.77
C ARG A 204 14.82 9.23 17.17
N LEU A 205 13.72 8.73 17.75
CA LEU A 205 13.01 7.56 17.24
C LEU A 205 12.63 7.75 15.77
N THR A 206 13.11 6.84 14.93
CA THR A 206 12.75 6.76 13.52
C THR A 206 12.15 5.38 13.27
N PRO A 207 10.81 5.24 13.35
CA PRO A 207 10.19 3.94 13.12
C PRO A 207 10.40 3.51 11.67
N PRO A 208 10.72 2.23 11.40
CA PRO A 208 10.91 1.75 10.05
C PRO A 208 9.64 1.91 9.19
N ARG A 209 9.81 1.86 7.88
CA ARG A 209 8.73 1.76 6.90
C ARG A 209 8.97 0.54 6.04
N GLU A 210 7.88 -0.12 5.68
CA GLU A 210 7.93 -1.23 4.74
C GLU A 210 8.40 -0.75 3.37
N PRO A 211 9.18 -1.57 2.65
CA PRO A 211 9.53 -1.27 1.26
C PRO A 211 8.27 -1.30 0.38
N VAL A 212 8.29 -0.56 -0.73
CA VAL A 212 7.09 -0.29 -1.56
C VAL A 212 6.48 -1.58 -2.12
N GLU A 213 7.30 -2.59 -2.36
CA GLU A 213 6.97 -3.91 -2.88
C GLU A 213 6.10 -4.72 -1.92
N VAL A 214 6.11 -4.41 -0.61
CA VAL A 214 5.31 -5.12 0.40
C VAL A 214 3.83 -4.72 0.33
N PHE A 215 3.52 -3.49 -0.07
CA PHE A 215 2.15 -2.96 -0.06
C PHE A 215 1.64 -2.51 -1.43
N THR A 216 2.49 -2.55 -2.46
CA THR A 216 2.14 -2.13 -3.82
C THR A 216 2.27 -3.31 -4.78
N ARG A 217 1.24 -3.51 -5.61
CA ARG A 217 1.32 -4.37 -6.78
C ARG A 217 1.18 -3.52 -8.03
N PHE A 218 2.20 -3.54 -8.89
CA PHE A 218 2.12 -2.99 -10.24
C PHE A 218 1.43 -4.03 -11.12
N ASN A 219 0.22 -3.71 -11.60
CA ASN A 219 -0.50 -4.55 -12.55
C ASN A 219 -0.27 -3.98 -13.96
N GLU A 220 0.92 -4.22 -14.50
CA GLU A 220 1.23 -3.81 -15.87
C GLU A 220 0.62 -4.83 -16.82
N THR A 221 -0.21 -4.36 -17.75
CA THR A 221 -0.66 -5.17 -18.87
C THR A 221 0.32 -4.88 -19.99
N ASP A 222 1.22 -5.81 -20.28
CA ASP A 222 2.08 -5.69 -21.46
C ASP A 222 1.19 -5.63 -22.69
N MET A 223 1.11 -4.44 -23.28
CA MET A 223 0.43 -4.20 -24.56
C MET A 223 1.14 -4.91 -25.73
N ASP A 224 2.33 -5.46 -25.50
CA ASP A 224 3.07 -6.32 -26.44
C ASP A 224 2.68 -7.80 -26.32
N SER A 225 1.91 -8.20 -25.30
CA SER A 225 1.28 -9.51 -25.30
C SER A 225 0.05 -9.45 -26.21
N LEU A 226 0.06 -10.20 -27.31
CA LEU A 226 -1.19 -10.57 -27.96
C LEU A 226 -2.07 -11.20 -26.89
N THR A 227 -3.08 -10.48 -26.43
CA THR A 227 -3.90 -10.88 -25.28
C THR A 227 -4.63 -12.16 -25.61
N ASN A 228 -4.02 -13.28 -25.23
CA ASN A 228 -4.61 -14.60 -25.26
C ASN A 228 -4.79 -15.04 -23.80
N PRO A 229 -6.01 -14.92 -23.24
CA PRO A 229 -6.27 -15.21 -21.83
C PRO A 229 -5.85 -16.63 -21.42
N LEU A 230 -5.92 -17.60 -22.33
CA LEU A 230 -5.46 -18.96 -22.05
C LEU A 230 -3.93 -19.04 -21.91
N LEU A 231 -3.17 -18.34 -22.77
CA LEU A 231 -1.71 -18.31 -22.66
C LEU A 231 -1.27 -17.63 -21.37
N ASN A 232 -1.92 -16.54 -21.01
CA ASN A 232 -1.69 -15.84 -19.75
C ASN A 232 -2.03 -16.73 -18.56
N ASP A 233 -3.18 -17.41 -18.59
CA ASP A 233 -3.56 -18.35 -17.54
C ASP A 233 -2.55 -19.48 -17.43
N LEU A 234 -2.00 -19.99 -18.54
CA LEU A 234 -0.95 -21.02 -18.55
C LEU A 234 0.46 -20.48 -18.27
N GLY A 235 0.69 -19.17 -18.24
CA GLY A 235 2.03 -18.58 -18.05
C GLY A 235 2.95 -18.76 -19.26
N ILE A 236 2.37 -18.92 -20.45
CA ILE A 236 3.09 -19.00 -21.73
C ILE A 236 3.43 -17.59 -22.19
N THR A 237 4.69 -17.36 -22.55
CA THR A 237 5.18 -16.04 -22.98
C THR A 237 5.72 -16.09 -24.40
N LEU A 238 5.46 -15.05 -25.19
CA LEU A 238 6.09 -14.85 -26.49
C LEU A 238 7.48 -14.27 -26.26
N SER A 239 8.50 -14.92 -26.80
CA SER A 239 9.92 -14.56 -26.55
C SER A 239 10.65 -14.07 -27.80
N GLN A 240 10.25 -14.53 -28.99
CA GLN A 240 10.70 -14.01 -30.28
C GLN A 240 9.54 -14.06 -31.26
N TRP A 241 9.39 -13.03 -32.09
CA TRP A 241 8.39 -13.00 -33.15
C TRP A 241 8.91 -12.21 -34.33
N GLU A 242 9.12 -12.91 -35.44
CA GLU A 242 9.67 -12.37 -36.68
C GLU A 242 8.81 -12.86 -37.86
N GLU A 243 9.04 -12.30 -39.05
CA GLU A 243 8.31 -12.75 -40.23
C GLU A 243 8.57 -14.23 -40.51
N GLY A 244 7.50 -15.04 -40.47
CA GLY A 244 7.57 -16.47 -40.73
C GLY A 244 7.98 -17.34 -39.54
N GLN A 245 8.26 -16.77 -38.36
CA GLN A 245 8.71 -17.52 -37.18
C GLN A 245 8.19 -16.94 -35.85
N ALA A 246 7.88 -17.82 -34.89
CA ALA A 246 7.53 -17.41 -33.53
C ALA A 246 8.08 -18.39 -32.49
N GLU A 247 8.56 -17.86 -31.36
CA GLU A 247 9.06 -18.62 -30.22
C GLU A 247 8.26 -18.30 -28.96
N PHE A 248 7.70 -19.33 -28.34
CA PHE A 248 7.04 -19.26 -27.05
C PHE A 248 7.79 -20.05 -25.99
N ARG A 249 7.73 -19.58 -24.74
CA ARG A 249 8.36 -20.20 -23.59
C ARG A 249 7.36 -20.46 -22.49
N LEU A 250 7.59 -21.55 -21.75
CA LEU A 250 6.83 -21.90 -20.58
C LEU A 250 7.76 -22.43 -19.48
N MET A 251 7.76 -21.75 -18.33
CA MET A 251 8.33 -22.31 -17.12
C MET A 251 7.36 -23.33 -16.53
N LEU A 252 7.80 -24.59 -16.40
CA LEU A 252 6.95 -25.64 -15.87
C LEU A 252 6.67 -25.47 -14.37
N CYS A 253 5.43 -25.73 -13.97
CA CYS A 253 5.01 -25.78 -12.58
C CYS A 253 3.97 -26.90 -12.39
N PRO A 254 3.63 -27.27 -11.14
CA PRO A 254 2.79 -28.45 -10.87
C PRO A 254 1.46 -28.49 -11.62
N ARG A 255 0.84 -27.34 -11.90
CA ARG A 255 -0.44 -27.27 -12.62
C ARG A 255 -0.35 -27.64 -14.11
N HIS A 256 0.86 -27.65 -14.69
CA HIS A 256 1.09 -28.03 -16.09
C HIS A 256 1.29 -29.55 -16.25
N LEU A 257 1.38 -30.28 -15.14
CA LEU A 257 1.68 -31.71 -15.12
C LEU A 257 0.39 -32.54 -15.08
N ASN A 258 0.42 -33.70 -15.73
CA ASN A 258 -0.63 -34.71 -15.64
C ASN A 258 -0.49 -35.55 -14.36
N ARG A 259 -1.40 -36.51 -14.17
CA ARG A 259 -1.40 -37.44 -13.01
C ARG A 259 -0.13 -38.29 -12.86
N HIS A 260 0.69 -38.39 -13.92
CA HIS A 260 1.95 -39.11 -13.93
C HIS A 260 3.16 -38.19 -13.68
N GLY A 261 2.93 -36.92 -13.31
CA GLY A 261 4.00 -35.95 -13.05
C GLY A 261 4.76 -35.51 -14.31
N GLN A 262 4.19 -35.73 -15.50
CA GLN A 262 4.77 -35.32 -16.78
C GLN A 262 3.96 -34.18 -17.38
N LEU A 263 4.59 -33.34 -18.19
CA LEU A 263 3.93 -32.27 -18.93
C LEU A 263 2.68 -32.80 -19.65
N GLN A 264 1.54 -32.18 -19.38
CA GLN A 264 0.26 -32.59 -19.95
C GLN A 264 0.25 -32.33 -21.46
N GLY A 265 -0.16 -33.34 -22.23
CA GLY A 265 -0.22 -33.26 -23.70
C GLY A 265 -1.05 -32.09 -24.23
N GLY A 266 -2.11 -31.68 -23.52
CA GLY A 266 -2.89 -30.49 -23.88
C GLY A 266 -2.10 -29.18 -23.79
N VAL A 267 -1.14 -29.06 -22.85
CA VAL A 267 -0.26 -27.89 -22.74
C VAL A 267 0.75 -27.89 -23.89
N ILE A 268 1.30 -29.06 -24.24
CA ILE A 268 2.15 -29.25 -25.43
C ILE A 268 1.41 -28.83 -26.70
N ALA A 269 0.17 -29.31 -26.86
CA ALA A 269 -0.66 -28.98 -28.01
C ALA A 269 -0.93 -27.48 -28.10
N THR A 270 -1.23 -26.83 -26.98
CA THR A 270 -1.44 -25.38 -26.91
C THR A 270 -0.20 -24.61 -27.33
N LEU A 271 0.98 -24.96 -26.81
CA LEU A 271 2.25 -24.31 -27.15
C LEU A 271 2.59 -24.43 -28.63
N LEU A 272 2.47 -25.63 -29.20
CA LEU A 272 2.77 -25.88 -30.61
C LEU A 272 1.74 -25.22 -31.53
N ASP A 273 0.46 -25.21 -31.15
CA ASP A 273 -0.61 -24.52 -31.88
C ASP A 273 -0.33 -23.02 -31.99
N VAL A 274 -0.04 -22.35 -30.87
CA VAL A 274 0.20 -20.90 -30.90
C VAL A 274 1.53 -20.54 -31.55
N ALA A 275 2.58 -21.34 -31.38
CA ALA A 275 3.85 -21.12 -32.06
C ALA A 275 3.68 -21.20 -33.59
N CYS A 276 2.97 -22.21 -34.09
CA CYS A 276 2.70 -22.38 -35.52
C CYS A 276 1.71 -21.32 -36.06
N GLY A 277 0.71 -20.96 -35.25
CA GLY A 277 -0.25 -19.90 -35.58
C GLY A 277 0.45 -18.55 -35.75
N TYR A 278 1.24 -18.13 -34.76
CA TYR A 278 1.85 -16.80 -34.77
C TYR A 278 2.96 -16.67 -35.81
N ALA A 279 3.66 -17.76 -36.14
CA ALA A 279 4.68 -17.76 -37.18
C ALA A 279 4.15 -17.27 -38.54
N GLY A 280 2.87 -17.50 -38.85
CA GLY A 280 2.27 -17.03 -40.11
C GLY A 280 1.60 -15.67 -40.06
N ILE A 281 1.66 -14.97 -38.92
CA ILE A 281 1.09 -13.64 -38.72
C ILE A 281 2.23 -12.64 -38.62
N GLU A 282 2.06 -11.45 -39.20
CA GLU A 282 3.04 -10.38 -39.14
C GLU A 282 3.13 -9.78 -37.71
N PRO A 283 4.33 -9.64 -37.14
CA PRO A 283 4.54 -8.99 -35.85
C PRO A 283 3.88 -7.62 -35.75
N GLY A 284 3.17 -7.36 -34.65
CA GLY A 284 2.44 -6.10 -34.42
C GLY A 284 1.17 -5.92 -35.27
N SER A 285 0.81 -6.89 -36.11
CA SER A 285 -0.47 -6.85 -36.82
C SER A 285 -1.64 -7.22 -35.90
N ARG A 286 -2.84 -6.76 -36.27
CA ARG A 286 -4.10 -7.19 -35.63
C ARG A 286 -4.66 -8.47 -36.24
N ALA A 287 -3.96 -9.08 -37.18
CA ALA A 287 -4.39 -10.31 -37.80
C ALA A 287 -4.27 -11.47 -36.80
N SER A 288 -5.16 -12.44 -36.91
CA SER A 288 -5.12 -13.69 -36.16
C SER A 288 -5.05 -14.87 -37.12
N ALA A 289 -4.75 -16.04 -36.57
CA ALA A 289 -4.76 -17.29 -37.31
C ALA A 289 -5.71 -18.26 -36.64
N VAL A 290 -6.51 -18.93 -37.45
CA VAL A 290 -7.36 -20.03 -37.01
C VAL A 290 -6.75 -21.33 -37.50
N THR A 291 -6.46 -22.23 -36.57
CA THR A 291 -5.99 -23.57 -36.86
C THR A 291 -7.06 -24.35 -37.63
N ILE A 292 -6.71 -24.82 -38.83
CA ILE A 292 -7.57 -25.68 -39.65
C ILE A 292 -7.27 -27.14 -39.31
N THR A 293 -5.98 -27.49 -39.33
CA THR A 293 -5.48 -28.81 -38.97
C THR A 293 -4.18 -28.66 -38.20
N LEU A 294 -3.98 -29.52 -37.19
CA LEU A 294 -2.72 -29.62 -36.46
C LEU A 294 -2.47 -31.09 -36.12
N ASN A 295 -1.40 -31.64 -36.65
CA ASN A 295 -0.93 -32.99 -36.34
C ASN A 295 0.26 -32.87 -35.40
N ILE A 296 0.20 -33.53 -34.25
CA ILE A 296 1.24 -33.48 -33.23
C ILE A 296 1.78 -34.88 -32.98
N SER A 297 3.11 -35.01 -33.01
CA SER A 297 3.81 -36.23 -32.59
C SER A 297 4.49 -35.98 -31.24
N TYR A 298 4.15 -36.79 -30.25
CA TYR A 298 4.76 -36.74 -28.92
C TYR A 298 5.98 -37.67 -28.88
N VAL A 299 7.14 -37.13 -28.51
CA VAL A 299 8.44 -37.83 -28.60
C VAL A 299 8.96 -38.21 -27.21
N ALA A 300 8.97 -37.26 -26.28
CA ALA A 300 9.53 -37.46 -24.94
C ALA A 300 8.79 -36.65 -23.87
N GLY A 301 8.92 -37.09 -22.61
CA GLY A 301 8.36 -36.40 -21.44
C GLY A 301 9.34 -35.43 -20.78
N VAL A 302 8.79 -34.48 -20.03
CA VAL A 302 9.50 -33.52 -19.19
C VAL A 302 8.63 -33.19 -17.97
N SER A 303 9.25 -32.95 -16.83
CA SER A 303 8.54 -32.65 -15.56
C SER A 303 8.91 -31.28 -14.97
N GLU A 304 10.00 -30.67 -15.42
CA GLU A 304 10.52 -29.43 -14.84
C GLU A 304 11.35 -28.62 -15.85
N GLY A 305 11.63 -27.36 -15.50
CA GLY A 305 12.44 -26.44 -16.30
C GLY A 305 11.63 -25.62 -17.31
N GLU A 306 12.33 -24.77 -18.05
CA GLU A 306 11.76 -23.97 -19.14
C GLU A 306 11.75 -24.76 -20.45
N ILE A 307 10.58 -24.87 -21.07
CA ILE A 307 10.43 -25.47 -22.39
C ILE A 307 10.20 -24.38 -23.45
N ILE A 308 10.68 -24.65 -24.66
CA ILE A 308 10.65 -23.70 -25.76
C ILE A 308 9.93 -24.32 -26.96
N ALA A 309 8.88 -23.66 -27.42
CA ALA A 309 8.13 -24.01 -28.63
C ALA A 309 8.49 -23.04 -29.74
N ARG A 310 8.97 -23.55 -30.88
CA ARG A 310 9.28 -22.76 -32.08
C ARG A 310 8.36 -23.18 -33.21
N GLY A 311 7.71 -22.21 -33.85
CA GLY A 311 6.93 -22.38 -35.06
C GLY A 311 7.59 -21.68 -36.23
N ALA A 312 7.52 -22.28 -37.42
CA ALA A 312 8.02 -21.72 -38.65
C ALA A 312 7.11 -22.04 -39.83
N VAL A 313 6.82 -21.03 -40.65
CA VAL A 313 6.04 -21.18 -41.89
C VAL A 313 6.82 -22.04 -42.88
N SER A 314 6.18 -23.09 -43.39
CA SER A 314 6.75 -24.00 -44.39
C SER A 314 6.26 -23.74 -45.81
N GLY A 315 5.25 -22.86 -45.97
CA GLY A 315 4.74 -22.43 -47.27
C GLY A 315 3.27 -22.00 -47.23
N GLY A 316 2.67 -21.78 -48.39
CA GLY A 316 1.26 -21.45 -48.55
C GLY A 316 1.02 -20.13 -49.27
N GLY A 317 -0.15 -19.52 -49.05
CA GLY A 317 -0.59 -18.30 -49.74
C GLY A 317 -1.25 -17.28 -48.81
N ARG A 318 -1.90 -16.28 -49.41
CA ARG A 318 -2.44 -15.11 -48.68
C ARG A 318 -3.49 -15.48 -47.61
N ARG A 319 -4.37 -16.44 -47.88
CA ARG A 319 -5.46 -16.85 -46.95
C ARG A 319 -5.13 -18.03 -46.05
N ILE A 320 -4.40 -19.02 -46.56
CA ILE A 320 -4.05 -20.26 -45.84
C ILE A 320 -2.55 -20.47 -45.97
N TYR A 321 -1.91 -20.81 -44.86
CA TYR A 321 -0.49 -21.16 -44.80
C TYR A 321 -0.27 -22.45 -44.03
N PHE A 322 0.90 -23.03 -44.24
CA PHE A 322 1.38 -24.21 -43.55
C PHE A 322 2.50 -23.81 -42.61
N SER A 323 2.50 -24.38 -41.41
CA SER A 323 3.54 -24.16 -40.42
C SER A 323 3.90 -25.48 -39.76
N GLY A 324 5.19 -25.64 -39.49
CA GLY A 324 5.72 -26.68 -38.61
C GLY A 324 6.16 -26.08 -37.28
N GLY A 325 6.28 -26.92 -36.27
CA GLY A 325 6.86 -26.50 -34.99
C GLY A 325 7.49 -27.63 -34.21
N GLU A 326 8.39 -27.24 -33.31
CA GLU A 326 9.10 -28.14 -32.41
C GLU A 326 9.01 -27.61 -30.98
N LEU A 327 8.82 -28.53 -30.03
CA LEU A 327 8.90 -28.25 -28.61
C LEU A 327 10.15 -28.93 -28.04
N ARG A 328 10.99 -28.17 -27.34
CA ARG A 328 12.25 -28.66 -26.77
C ARG A 328 12.31 -28.42 -25.27
N ALA A 329 12.97 -29.36 -24.59
CA ALA A 329 13.30 -29.30 -23.17
C ALA A 329 14.48 -28.33 -22.91
N PRO A 330 14.75 -27.97 -21.64
CA PRO A 330 15.89 -27.11 -21.29
C PRO A 330 17.24 -27.65 -21.77
N ASP A 331 17.38 -28.98 -21.82
CA ASP A 331 18.57 -29.71 -22.30
C ASP A 331 18.68 -29.78 -23.84
N GLY A 332 17.74 -29.15 -24.56
CA GLY A 332 17.65 -29.15 -26.02
C GLY A 332 16.98 -30.39 -26.63
N ARG A 333 16.60 -31.38 -25.82
CA ARG A 333 15.95 -32.61 -26.28
C ARG A 333 14.57 -32.32 -26.86
N LEU A 334 14.23 -33.01 -27.95
CA LEU A 334 12.94 -32.89 -28.62
C LEU A 334 11.84 -33.56 -27.80
N LEU A 335 10.80 -32.81 -27.46
CA LEU A 335 9.65 -33.28 -26.69
C LEU A 335 8.45 -33.61 -27.58
N ALA A 336 8.18 -32.77 -28.58
CA ALA A 336 7.11 -32.96 -29.54
C ALA A 336 7.35 -32.16 -30.82
N THR A 337 6.72 -32.58 -31.91
CA THR A 337 6.69 -31.84 -33.18
C THR A 337 5.25 -31.63 -33.62
N ALA A 338 5.01 -30.58 -34.40
CA ALA A 338 3.74 -30.29 -35.02
C ALA A 338 3.89 -29.92 -36.49
N GLN A 339 2.87 -30.27 -37.28
CA GLN A 339 2.64 -29.73 -38.62
C GLN A 339 1.15 -29.44 -38.79
N GLY A 340 0.84 -28.26 -39.31
CA GLY A 340 -0.54 -27.82 -39.44
C GLY A 340 -0.78 -26.86 -40.60
N SER A 341 -2.06 -26.61 -40.84
CA SER A 341 -2.53 -25.58 -41.74
C SER A 341 -3.41 -24.58 -40.99
N PHE A 342 -3.26 -23.32 -41.35
CA PHE A 342 -3.83 -22.19 -40.61
C PHE A 342 -4.43 -21.19 -41.59
N LYS A 343 -5.57 -20.62 -41.21
CA LYS A 343 -6.26 -19.58 -41.98
C LYS A 343 -6.02 -18.22 -41.33
N ARG A 344 -5.53 -17.24 -42.09
CA ARG A 344 -5.45 -15.85 -41.62
C ARG A 344 -6.84 -15.23 -41.53
N VAL A 345 -7.11 -14.51 -40.44
CA VAL A 345 -8.37 -13.82 -40.15
C VAL A 345 -8.05 -12.40 -39.69
N GLY A 346 -8.76 -11.40 -40.24
CA GLY A 346 -8.48 -9.98 -40.02
C GLY A 346 -7.77 -9.31 -41.21
N GLU A 347 -7.78 -7.98 -41.25
CA GLU A 347 -7.15 -7.20 -42.31
C GLU A 347 -5.61 -7.21 -42.14
N ALA A 348 -4.92 -7.86 -43.08
CA ALA A 348 -3.56 -7.43 -43.43
C ALA A 348 -3.69 -6.02 -44.00
N ARG A 349 -2.91 -5.07 -43.50
CA ARG A 349 -2.95 -3.67 -43.95
C ARG A 349 -2.87 -3.55 -45.46
#